data_AF-A0A821PSB8-F1
#
_entry.id   AF-A0A821PSB8-F1
#
_cell.length_a   1.000
_cell.length_b   1.000
_cell.length_c   1.000
_cell.angle_alpha   90.00
_cell.angle_beta   90.00
_cell.angle_gamma   90.00
#
_symmetry.space_group_name_H-M   'P 1'
#
loop_
_entity.id
_entity.type
_entity.pdbx_description
1 polymer ?
#
loop_
_entity_poly.entity_id
_entity_poly.type
_entity_poly.pdbx_seq_one_letter_code
_entity_poly.pdbx_strand_id
1 'polypeptide(L)' 'MTNCINEIPLTRKSRTLIFLGATAGLRLAELRNSSYVNSLLNSTRTYLSSLGLLFRSPEHQ' A
#
# COMPACT_ATOMS: atom_id res chain seq x y z
N MET A 1 14.86 -7.33 6.97
CA MET A 1 13.90 -6.30 6.54
C MET A 1 13.59 -5.41 7.71
N THR A 2 13.88 -4.12 7.61
CA THR A 2 13.67 -3.14 8.68
C THR A 2 12.17 -2.89 8.86
N ASN A 3 11.67 -3.03 10.09
CA ASN A 3 10.26 -2.81 10.37
C ASN A 3 10.01 -1.30 10.56
N CYS A 4 9.93 -0.56 9.45
CA CYS A 4 9.79 0.90 9.45
C CYS A 4 8.56 1.39 10.25
N ILE A 5 7.56 0.53 10.44
CA ILE A 5 6.39 0.81 11.29
C ILE A 5 6.79 1.02 12.75
N ASN A 6 7.85 0.35 13.22
CA ASN A 6 8.33 0.48 14.59
C ASN A 6 9.20 1.73 14.81
N GLU A 7 9.69 2.35 13.75
CA GLU A 7 10.44 3.61 13.82
C GLU A 7 9.52 4.82 13.97
N ILE A 8 8.25 4.69 13.61
CA ILE A 8 7.25 5.75 13.78
C ILE A 8 6.85 5.82 15.27
N PRO A 9 7.04 6.97 15.94
CA PRO A 9 6.60 7.13 17.32
C PRO A 9 5.10 6.84 17.47
N LEU A 10 4.71 6.13 18.54
CA LEU A 10 3.32 5.73 18.79
C LEU A 10 2.35 6.93 18.72
N THR A 11 2.76 8.08 19.24
CA THR A 11 1.99 9.34 19.22
C THR A 11 1.76 9.91 17.82
N ARG A 12 2.46 9.41 16.80
CA ARG A 12 2.37 9.86 15.40
C ARG A 12 1.75 8.83 14.48
N LYS A 13 1.63 7.56 14.88
CA LYS A 13 1.16 6.47 13.99
C LYS A 13 -0.22 6.76 13.38
N SER A 14 -1.19 7.14 14.20
CA SER A 14 -2.57 7.40 13.77
C SER A 14 -2.75 8.57 12.81
N ARG A 15 -1.73 9.43 12.63
CA ARG A 15 -1.73 10.58 11.71
C ARG A 15 -0.69 10.46 10.59
N THR A 16 0.06 9.36 10.57
CA THR A 16 1.08 9.14 9.54
C THR A 16 0.42 8.50 8.33
N LEU A 17 0.57 9.16 7.19
CA LEU A 17 0.04 8.67 5.91
C LEU A 17 0.98 7.64 5.30
N ILE A 18 0.39 6.60 4.73
CA ILE A 18 1.11 5.62 3.93
C ILE A 18 0.44 5.47 2.58
N PHE A 19 1.26 5.48 1.53
CA PHE A 19 0.86 5.39 0.14
C PHE A 19 1.57 4.22 -0.52
N LEU A 20 0.90 3.58 -1.47
CA LEU A 20 1.49 2.54 -2.32
C LEU A 20 1.44 3.02 -3.77
N GLY A 21 2.60 3.31 -4.35
CA GLY A 21 2.75 3.66 -5.74
C GLY A 21 3.14 2.45 -6.57
N ALA A 22 2.26 2.02 -7.46
CA ALA A 22 2.58 1.01 -8.47
C ALA A 22 3.17 1.67 -9.72
N THR A 23 4.19 1.04 -10.32
CA THR A 23 4.92 1.63 -11.46
C THR A 23 4.78 0.78 -12.73
N ALA A 24 5.73 0.87 -13.67
CA ALA A 24 5.68 0.16 -14.96
C ALA A 24 5.61 -1.37 -14.81
N GLY A 25 6.26 -1.95 -13.80
CA GLY A 25 6.21 -3.40 -13.57
C GLY A 25 4.80 -3.91 -13.32
N LEU A 26 4.02 -3.19 -12.51
CA LEU A 26 2.63 -3.58 -12.24
C LEU A 26 1.72 -3.32 -13.44
N ARG A 27 1.98 -2.25 -14.22
CA ARG A 27 1.29 -2.00 -15.49
C ARG A 27 1.50 -3.15 -16.50
N LEU A 28 2.73 -3.65 -16.64
CA LEU A 28 3.01 -4.82 -17.49
C LEU A 28 2.35 -6.09 -16.96
N ALA A 29 2.34 -6.29 -15.64
CA ALA A 29 1.66 -7.42 -15.02
C ALA A 29 0.14 -7.37 -15.24
N GLU A 30 -0.44 -6.17 -15.21
CA GLU A 30 -1.87 -5.94 -15.43
C GLU A 30 -2.28 -6.27 -16.86
N LEU A 31 -1.47 -5.88 -17.86
CA LEU A 31 -1.67 -6.27 -19.27
C LEU A 31 -1.69 -7.79 -19.46
N ARG A 32 -0.90 -8.52 -18.67
CA ARG A 32 -0.86 -9.99 -18.73
C ARG A 32 -2.03 -10.63 -17.98
N ASN A 33 -2.35 -10.14 -16.78
CA ASN A 33 -3.38 -10.72 -15.92
C ASN A 33 -3.90 -9.67 -14.92
N SER A 34 -4.93 -8.93 -15.31
CA SER A 34 -5.57 -7.90 -14.49
C SER A 34 -6.20 -8.46 -13.22
N SER A 35 -6.79 -9.66 -13.26
CA SER A 35 -7.40 -10.30 -12.09
C SER A 35 -6.38 -10.59 -11.00
N TYR A 36 -5.21 -11.11 -11.39
CA TYR A 36 -4.10 -11.33 -10.47
C TYR A 36 -3.62 -10.01 -9.84
N VAL A 37 -3.41 -8.97 -10.65
CA VAL A 37 -2.98 -7.66 -10.15
C VAL A 37 -3.99 -7.04 -9.20
N ASN A 38 -5.29 -7.15 -9.50
CA ASN A 38 -6.36 -6.68 -8.63
C ASN A 38 -6.38 -7.43 -7.29
N SER A 39 -6.21 -8.75 -7.31
CA SER A 39 -6.12 -9.55 -6.09
C SER A 39 -4.90 -9.17 -5.24
N LEU A 40 -3.74 -8.99 -5.88
CA LEU A 40 -2.51 -8.54 -5.23
C LEU A 40 -2.67 -7.16 -4.58
N LEU A 41 -3.22 -6.19 -5.32
CA LEU A 41 -3.46 -4.83 -4.80
C LEU A 41 -4.46 -4.85 -3.63
N ASN A 42 -5.50 -5.68 -3.70
CA ASN A 42 -6.49 -5.79 -2.63
C ASN A 42 -5.90 -6.44 -1.36
N SER A 43 -5.10 -7.49 -1.51
CA SER A 43 -4.38 -8.12 -0.40
C SER A 43 -3.40 -7.13 0.24
N THR A 44 -2.66 -6.38 -0.58
CA THR A 44 -1.71 -5.36 -0.10
C THR A 44 -2.42 -4.23 0.63
N ARG A 45 -3.56 -3.74 0.11
CA ARG A 45 -4.39 -2.73 0.77
C ARG A 45 -4.89 -3.21 2.15
N THR A 46 -5.36 -4.45 2.22
CA THR A 46 -5.79 -5.07 3.49
C THR A 46 -4.65 -5.11 4.51
N TYR A 47 -3.46 -5.55 4.09
CA TYR A 47 -2.28 -5.56 4.95
C TYR A 47 -1.89 -4.15 5.43
N LEU A 48 -1.75 -3.18 4.52
CA LEU A 48 -1.35 -1.82 4.89
C LEU A 48 -2.34 -1.13 5.83
N SER A 49 -3.64 -1.41 5.66
CA SER A 49 -4.69 -0.89 6.54
C SER A 49 -4.62 -1.48 7.95
N SER A 50 -4.02 -2.66 8.13
CA SER A 50 -3.86 -3.31 9.44
C SER A 50 -2.72 -2.72 10.29
N LEU A 51 -1.87 -1.85 9.72
CA LEU A 51 -0.64 -1.37 10.37
C LEU A 51 -0.85 -0.23 11.38
N GLY A 52 -2.09 0.19 11.61
CA GLY A 52 -2.41 1.33 12.49
C GLY A 52 -1.92 2.68 11.95
N LEU A 53 -1.64 2.75 10.65
CA LEU A 53 -1.33 3.96 9.89
C LEU A 53 -2.53 4.36 9.01
N LEU A 54 -2.53 5.60 8.54
CA LEU A 54 -3.56 6.06 7.60
C LEU A 54 -3.17 5.70 6.17
N PHE A 55 -3.63 4.53 5.70
CA PHE A 55 -3.46 4.15 4.30
C PHE A 55 -4.34 5.01 3.38
N ARG A 56 -3.74 5.61 2.36
CA ARG A 56 -4.44 6.38 1.33
C ARG A 56 -4.11 5.80 -0.03
N SER A 57 -5.16 5.54 -0.81
CA SER A 57 -5.02 5.32 -2.24
C SER A 57 -4.81 6.68 -2.90
N PRO A 58 -3.82 6.84 -3.80
CA PRO A 58 -3.80 8.02 -4.66
C PRO A 58 -5.09 8.01 -5.48
N GLU A 59 -5.97 8.95 -5.17
CA GLU A 59 -7.14 9.24 -5.99
C GLU A 59 -6.64 9.75 -7.34
N HIS A 60 -7.13 9.13 -8.44
CA HIS A 60 -6.81 9.56 -9.79
C HIS A 60 -7.35 10.99 -9.95
N GLN A 61 -6.44 11.97 -9.86
CA GLN A 61 -6.64 13.31 -10.42
C GLN A 61 -6.06 13.33 -11.82
#